data_AF-A0AAV5CII4-F1
#
_entry.id   AF-A0AAV5CII4-F1
#
_cell.length_a   1.000
_cell.length_b   1.000
_cell.length_c   1.000
_cell.angle_alpha   90.00
_cell.angle_beta   90.00
_cell.angle_gamma   90.00
#
_symmetry.space_group_name_H-M   'P 1'
#
loop_
_entity.id
_entity.type
_entity.pdbx_description
1 polymer ?
#
loop_
_entity_poly.entity_id
_entity_poly.type
_entity_poly.pdbx_seq_one_letter_code
_entity_poly.pdbx_strand_id
1 'polypeptide(L)'
;MGARRFAIMNVGLVGCVPVARLLSPTGSCSDGLNKLAAGFNEALSSLMLSLAKTKQLSELVYSLANSHGVAEDTFRDPVASDVASACCGGGRLDAEASCTPKSVLCTNRDQHVFFDQFHPSQRAAFLTVKAFYHDPNHHYTTPINSCSWHMPAPNNRKFADELENEIENHHDQDQGDNIAVQLEVQVAEKIDQGDDVADHVSGHTDDVHPSFQPDIFDPRMWDSLDSKVIDILLEKGPKRDLTIEKGSKDKICRSFSSKAYTRILENGEKFLILKQLKEYKG
;
A
#
# COMPACT_ATOMS: atom_id res chain seq x y z
N MET A 1 12.69 -1.85 -20.56
CA MET A 1 11.60 -1.57 -19.60
C MET A 1 10.51 -0.71 -20.23
N GLY A 2 9.26 -1.21 -20.28
CA GLY A 2 8.12 -0.54 -20.94
C GLY A 2 7.02 -0.01 -20.01
N ALA A 3 7.32 0.29 -18.74
CA ALA A 3 6.33 0.79 -17.79
C ALA A 3 5.80 2.19 -18.17
N ARG A 4 4.52 2.44 -17.86
CA ARG A 4 3.76 3.67 -18.20
C ARG A 4 2.76 4.12 -17.12
N ARG A 5 2.58 3.32 -16.05
CA ARG A 5 1.53 3.51 -15.04
C ARG A 5 2.13 3.25 -13.67
N PHE A 6 2.23 4.29 -12.84
CA PHE A 6 3.00 4.25 -11.58
C PHE A 6 2.15 4.74 -10.39
N ALA A 7 2.02 3.89 -9.38
CA ALA A 7 1.46 4.25 -8.07
C ALA A 7 2.64 4.45 -7.14
N ILE A 8 2.77 5.64 -6.59
CA ILE A 8 3.93 6.08 -5.80
C ILE A 8 3.38 6.60 -4.48
N MET A 9 3.80 6.00 -3.37
CA MET A 9 3.52 6.54 -2.04
C MET A 9 4.64 7.51 -1.66
N ASN A 10 4.30 8.68 -1.16
CA ASN A 10 5.28 9.62 -0.61
C ASN A 10 5.71 9.17 0.81
N VAL A 11 6.52 9.96 1.51
CA VAL A 11 7.03 9.64 2.86
C VAL A 11 6.12 10.24 3.94
N GLY A 12 5.59 9.38 4.82
CA GLY A 12 4.75 9.80 5.95
C GLY A 12 5.51 10.55 7.05
N LEU A 13 4.87 10.74 8.20
CA LEU A 13 5.47 11.35 9.39
C LEU A 13 6.49 10.41 10.06
N VAL A 14 7.66 10.22 9.44
CA VAL A 14 8.76 9.37 9.92
C VAL A 14 9.35 9.84 11.25
N GLY A 15 9.17 11.10 11.63
CA GLY A 15 9.48 11.60 12.97
C GLY A 15 8.50 11.15 14.05
N CYS A 16 7.34 10.59 13.68
CA CYS A 16 6.29 10.12 14.60
C CYS A 16 6.19 8.58 14.73
N VAL A 17 7.05 7.79 14.07
CA VAL A 17 7.08 6.33 14.31
C VAL A 17 7.65 6.02 15.71
N PRO A 18 7.25 4.93 16.38
CA PRO A 18 7.60 4.71 17.79
C PRO A 18 9.11 4.78 18.08
N VAL A 19 9.97 4.22 17.23
CA VAL A 19 11.44 4.29 17.44
C VAL A 19 12.02 5.71 17.29
N ALA A 20 11.43 6.56 16.44
CA ALA A 20 11.85 7.96 16.30
C ALA A 20 11.44 8.77 17.54
N ARG A 21 10.29 8.46 18.13
CA ARG A 21 9.78 9.09 19.36
C ARG A 21 10.66 8.78 20.58
N LEU A 22 11.43 7.69 20.58
CA LEU A 22 12.42 7.39 21.63
C LEU A 22 13.52 8.44 21.75
N LEU A 23 13.85 9.15 20.67
CA LEU A 23 14.83 10.25 20.68
C LEU A 23 14.35 11.44 21.53
N SER A 24 13.05 11.51 21.84
CA SER A 24 12.46 12.47 22.76
C SER A 24 12.29 11.86 24.16
N PRO A 25 12.70 12.54 25.25
CA PRO A 25 12.39 12.12 26.62
C PRO A 25 10.89 12.03 26.90
N THR A 26 10.09 12.92 26.29
CA THR A 26 8.62 12.97 26.41
C THR A 26 7.89 12.07 25.42
N GLY A 27 8.61 11.36 24.53
CA GLY A 27 7.97 10.58 23.46
C GLY A 27 7.28 11.43 22.41
N SER A 28 7.69 12.69 22.23
CA SER A 28 7.20 13.58 21.16
C SER A 28 7.73 13.14 19.78
N CYS A 29 7.05 13.56 18.71
CA CYS A 29 7.58 13.41 17.35
C CYS A 29 8.86 14.25 17.15
N SER A 30 9.63 13.92 16.11
CA SER A 30 10.77 14.71 15.65
C SER A 30 10.38 15.60 14.46
N ASP A 31 10.19 16.88 14.71
CA ASP A 31 9.84 17.89 13.68
C ASP A 31 10.89 17.97 12.57
N GLY A 32 12.18 17.77 12.90
CA GLY A 32 13.27 17.76 11.93
C GLY A 32 13.19 16.59 10.94
N LEU A 33 12.78 15.40 11.41
CA LEU A 33 12.56 14.23 10.54
C LEU A 33 11.28 14.39 9.70
N ASN A 34 10.21 14.93 10.28
CA ASN A 34 8.99 15.24 9.54
C ASN A 34 9.22 16.30 8.45
N LYS A 35 9.97 17.38 8.75
CA LYS A 35 10.35 18.41 7.78
C LYS A 35 11.22 17.87 6.64
N LEU A 36 12.12 16.92 6.93
CA LEU A 36 12.92 16.24 5.90
C LEU A 36 12.03 15.39 4.97
N ALA A 37 11.03 14.69 5.51
CA ALA A 37 10.05 13.96 4.72
C ALA A 37 9.18 14.90 3.87
N ALA A 38 8.71 16.02 4.42
CA ALA A 38 7.95 17.03 3.68
C ALA A 38 8.73 17.57 2.47
N GLY A 39 9.99 17.98 2.66
CA GLY A 39 10.84 18.45 1.55
C GLY A 39 11.16 17.38 0.50
N PHE A 40 11.26 16.10 0.90
CA PHE A 40 11.35 14.99 -0.06
C PHE A 40 10.05 14.83 -0.86
N ASN A 41 8.89 14.96 -0.22
CA ASN A 41 7.58 14.83 -0.86
C ASN A 41 7.32 15.96 -1.88
N GLU A 42 7.73 17.19 -1.56
CA GLU A 42 7.70 18.34 -2.45
C GLU A 42 8.58 18.08 -3.70
N ALA A 43 9.84 17.69 -3.49
CA ALA A 43 10.78 17.36 -4.57
C ALA A 43 10.29 16.20 -5.46
N LEU A 44 9.68 15.16 -4.86
CA LEU A 44 9.06 14.05 -5.57
C LEU A 44 7.87 14.51 -6.43
N SER A 45 7.05 15.42 -5.92
CA SER A 45 5.88 15.95 -6.65
C SER A 45 6.31 16.78 -7.86
N SER A 46 7.26 17.69 -7.66
CA SER A 46 7.89 18.48 -8.73
C SER A 46 8.59 17.62 -9.78
N LEU A 47 9.28 16.56 -9.35
CA LEU A 47 9.89 15.59 -10.27
C LEU A 47 8.83 14.90 -11.14
N MET A 48 7.75 14.39 -10.55
CA MET A 48 6.70 13.68 -11.30
C MET A 48 5.95 14.60 -12.27
N LEU A 49 5.71 15.86 -11.91
CA LEU A 49 5.19 16.89 -12.82
C LEU A 49 6.13 17.10 -14.02
N SER A 50 7.44 17.27 -13.78
CA SER A 50 8.43 17.47 -14.86
C SER A 50 8.52 16.27 -15.81
N LEU A 51 8.41 15.05 -15.27
CA LEU A 51 8.36 13.81 -16.06
C LEU A 51 7.07 13.71 -16.88
N ALA A 52 5.91 14.09 -16.33
CA ALA A 52 4.64 14.07 -17.05
C ALA A 52 4.54 15.16 -18.14
N LYS A 53 5.26 16.28 -18.02
CA LYS A 53 5.39 17.31 -19.06
C LYS A 53 6.39 16.92 -20.17
N THR A 54 7.22 15.90 -19.97
CA THR A 54 8.28 15.48 -20.91
C THR A 54 7.73 14.71 -22.12
N LYS A 55 8.10 15.10 -23.35
CA LYS A 55 7.55 14.54 -24.61
C LYS A 55 7.79 13.03 -24.78
N GLN A 56 8.90 12.50 -24.28
CA GLN A 56 9.26 11.08 -24.29
C GLN A 56 8.38 10.23 -23.36
N LEU A 57 7.62 10.88 -22.47
CA LEU A 57 6.76 10.27 -21.45
C LEU A 57 5.30 10.73 -21.63
N SER A 58 4.86 11.02 -22.85
CA SER A 58 3.49 11.44 -23.18
C SER A 58 2.40 10.43 -22.78
N GLU A 59 2.77 9.16 -22.60
CA GLU A 59 1.90 8.07 -22.10
C GLU A 59 1.99 7.85 -20.58
N LEU A 60 2.79 8.64 -19.85
CA LEU A 60 2.97 8.47 -18.41
C LEU A 60 1.69 8.82 -17.66
N VAL A 61 1.13 7.83 -16.98
CA VAL A 61 0.10 8.00 -15.98
C VAL A 61 0.72 7.72 -14.61
N TYR A 62 0.52 8.61 -13.65
CA TYR A 62 1.01 8.42 -12.29
C TYR A 62 -0.03 8.82 -11.25
N SER A 63 0.24 8.44 -10.01
CA SER A 63 -0.61 8.68 -8.86
C SER A 63 0.31 8.77 -7.63
N LEU A 64 0.34 9.93 -6.98
CA LEU A 64 1.08 10.22 -5.76
C LEU A 64 0.12 10.09 -4.57
N ALA A 65 0.32 9.07 -3.75
CA ALA A 65 -0.42 8.84 -2.52
C ALA A 65 0.25 9.59 -1.36
N ASN A 66 -0.47 10.55 -0.77
CA ASN A 66 0.01 11.43 0.30
C ASN A 66 -0.11 10.77 1.69
N SER A 67 0.84 9.89 2.01
CA SER A 67 0.96 9.29 3.34
C SER A 67 1.38 10.26 4.44
N HIS A 68 1.91 11.45 4.07
CA HIS A 68 2.16 12.55 5.00
C HIS A 68 0.82 13.07 5.56
N GLY A 69 -0.06 13.56 4.68
CA GLY A 69 -1.39 14.07 5.06
C GLY A 69 -2.27 13.04 5.77
N VAL A 70 -2.28 11.78 5.30
CA VAL A 70 -3.00 10.70 6.00
C VAL A 70 -2.46 10.48 7.42
N ALA A 71 -1.14 10.59 7.63
CA ALA A 71 -0.56 10.47 8.96
C ALA A 71 -0.89 11.70 9.83
N GLU A 72 -0.79 12.92 9.29
CA GLU A 72 -1.17 14.17 9.98
C GLU A 72 -2.62 14.11 10.47
N ASP A 73 -3.56 13.68 9.63
CA ASP A 73 -4.95 13.48 10.02
C ASP A 73 -5.14 12.35 11.03
N THR A 74 -4.37 11.26 10.93
CA THR A 74 -4.39 10.16 11.92
C THR A 74 -3.91 10.62 13.31
N PHE A 75 -3.06 11.65 13.39
CA PHE A 75 -2.69 12.29 14.66
C PHE A 75 -3.66 13.40 15.10
N ARG A 76 -4.37 14.04 14.17
CA ARG A 76 -5.37 15.09 14.44
C ARG A 76 -6.71 14.55 14.92
N ASP A 77 -7.23 13.50 14.28
CA ASP A 77 -8.48 12.81 14.62
C ASP A 77 -8.23 11.30 14.74
N PRO A 78 -7.77 10.82 15.92
CA PRO A 78 -7.20 9.49 16.07
C PRO A 78 -8.26 8.38 16.09
N VAL A 79 -8.35 7.65 14.98
CA VAL A 79 -9.20 6.45 14.79
C VAL A 79 -8.83 5.23 15.68
N ALA A 80 -7.73 5.33 16.43
CA ALA A 80 -7.19 4.32 17.34
C ALA A 80 -6.71 4.99 18.64
N SER A 81 -6.84 4.31 19.78
CA SER A 81 -6.60 4.89 21.10
C SER A 81 -5.12 5.07 21.45
N ASP A 82 -4.22 4.30 20.85
CA ASP A 82 -2.77 4.51 20.94
C ASP A 82 -2.20 4.87 19.55
N VAL A 83 -1.66 6.08 19.46
CA VAL A 83 -0.97 6.62 18.27
C VAL A 83 0.56 6.72 18.47
N ALA A 84 1.09 6.30 19.62
CA ALA A 84 2.46 6.53 20.04
C ALA A 84 3.29 5.26 20.24
N SER A 85 2.67 4.18 20.75
CA SER A 85 3.35 2.92 21.08
C SER A 85 3.12 1.84 20.04
N ALA A 86 4.12 0.97 19.86
CA ALA A 86 4.00 -0.25 19.08
C ALA A 86 3.05 -1.24 19.78
N CYS A 87 2.40 -2.12 19.00
CA CYS A 87 1.70 -3.29 19.56
C CYS A 87 2.65 -4.46 19.89
N CYS A 88 3.84 -4.51 19.27
CA CYS A 88 4.81 -5.60 19.39
C CYS A 88 6.23 -5.06 19.53
N GLY A 89 6.90 -5.45 20.62
CA GLY A 89 8.30 -5.12 20.87
C GLY A 89 8.63 -5.22 22.34
N GLY A 90 9.04 -4.10 22.94
CA GLY A 90 9.24 -3.95 24.38
C GLY A 90 10.00 -2.70 24.79
N GLY A 91 9.99 -2.41 26.09
CA GLY A 91 10.59 -1.20 26.67
C GLY A 91 9.67 0.02 26.51
N ARG A 92 10.23 1.23 26.52
CA ARG A 92 9.43 2.46 26.36
C ARG A 92 8.78 2.51 24.97
N LEU A 93 7.51 2.92 24.91
CA LEU A 93 6.66 2.89 23.71
C LEU A 93 6.61 1.52 22.99
N ASP A 94 6.97 0.45 23.70
CA ASP A 94 7.24 -0.90 23.16
C ASP A 94 8.19 -0.92 21.94
N ALA A 95 9.08 0.07 21.84
CA ALA A 95 9.90 0.34 20.66
C ALA A 95 11.42 0.27 20.90
N GLU A 96 11.86 0.07 22.15
CA GLU A 96 13.29 -0.04 22.51
C GLU A 96 13.84 -1.45 22.21
N ALA A 97 12.97 -2.47 22.23
CA ALA A 97 13.25 -3.82 21.74
C ALA A 97 12.35 -4.14 20.54
N SER A 98 12.93 -4.68 19.46
CA SER A 98 12.18 -4.99 18.24
C SER A 98 11.18 -6.14 18.42
N CYS A 99 10.15 -6.15 17.57
CA CYS A 99 9.17 -7.23 17.51
C CYS A 99 9.82 -8.57 17.15
N THR A 100 9.60 -9.59 17.97
CA THR A 100 10.10 -10.97 17.78
C THR A 100 9.02 -11.98 18.18
N PRO A 101 9.15 -13.28 17.82
CA PRO A 101 8.25 -14.34 18.31
C PRO A 101 8.25 -14.56 19.84
N LYS A 102 9.06 -13.81 20.61
CA LYS A 102 9.08 -13.81 22.08
C LYS A 102 8.66 -12.47 22.70
N SER A 103 8.33 -11.47 21.88
CA SER A 103 7.87 -10.16 22.35
C SER A 103 6.46 -10.28 22.93
N VAL A 104 6.14 -9.45 23.92
CA VAL A 104 4.76 -9.28 24.37
C VAL A 104 3.99 -8.56 23.25
N LEU A 105 2.73 -8.96 23.06
CA LEU A 105 1.82 -8.37 22.09
C LEU A 105 0.69 -7.64 22.82
N CYS A 106 0.31 -6.47 22.31
CA CYS A 106 -0.83 -5.71 22.82
C CYS A 106 -2.12 -6.54 22.76
N THR A 107 -3.05 -6.29 23.69
CA THR A 107 -4.31 -7.04 23.79
C THR A 107 -5.18 -6.87 22.54
N ASN A 108 -5.17 -5.69 21.91
CA ASN A 108 -5.98 -5.38 20.74
C ASN A 108 -5.19 -4.58 19.68
N ARG A 109 -4.91 -5.20 18.53
CA ARG A 109 -4.15 -4.57 17.43
C ARG A 109 -4.90 -3.41 16.77
N ASP A 110 -6.23 -3.42 16.82
CA ASP A 110 -7.07 -2.38 16.25
C ASP A 110 -7.14 -1.12 17.12
N GLN A 111 -6.54 -1.14 18.32
CA GLN A 111 -6.39 0.02 19.20
C GLN A 111 -5.03 0.74 19.05
N HIS A 112 -4.09 0.19 18.26
CA HIS A 112 -2.80 0.82 17.96
C HIS A 112 -2.72 1.28 16.49
N VAL A 113 -2.10 2.43 16.25
CA VAL A 113 -1.68 2.86 14.90
C VAL A 113 -0.52 2.00 14.39
N PHE A 114 0.39 1.57 15.26
CA PHE A 114 1.62 0.85 14.89
C PHE A 114 1.59 -0.61 15.35
N PHE A 115 2.00 -1.53 14.48
CA PHE A 115 2.22 -2.93 14.85
C PHE A 115 3.55 -3.12 15.57
N ASP A 116 4.64 -2.58 15.00
CA ASP A 116 5.99 -2.63 15.58
C ASP A 116 6.59 -1.22 15.68
N GLN A 117 7.89 -1.14 15.97
CA GLN A 117 8.62 0.13 16.15
C GLN A 117 8.65 1.06 14.91
N PHE A 118 8.22 0.58 13.74
CA PHE A 118 8.12 1.32 12.47
C PHE A 118 6.75 1.21 11.78
N HIS A 119 6.19 0.00 11.67
CA HIS A 119 5.14 -0.32 10.70
C HIS A 119 3.72 -0.10 11.23
N PRO A 120 2.76 0.31 10.39
CA PRO A 120 1.36 0.46 10.79
C PRO A 120 0.69 -0.88 11.14
N SER A 121 -0.33 -0.83 12.00
CA SER A 121 -1.22 -1.96 12.26
C SER A 121 -2.06 -2.32 11.02
N GLN A 122 -2.61 -3.53 10.98
CA GLN A 122 -3.46 -3.97 9.86
C GLN A 122 -4.66 -3.01 9.64
N ARG A 123 -5.26 -2.50 10.72
CA ARG A 123 -6.34 -1.51 10.67
C ARG A 123 -5.85 -0.17 10.12
N ALA A 124 -4.72 0.35 10.62
CA ALA A 124 -4.14 1.61 10.13
C ALA A 124 -3.79 1.50 8.63
N ALA A 125 -3.07 0.44 8.23
CA ALA A 125 -2.73 0.18 6.83
C ALA A 125 -3.97 0.06 5.93
N PHE A 126 -5.04 -0.61 6.40
CA PHE A 126 -6.30 -0.70 5.67
C PHE A 126 -6.98 0.66 5.49
N LEU A 127 -6.99 1.51 6.52
CA LEU A 127 -7.56 2.85 6.45
C LEU A 127 -6.74 3.77 5.53
N THR A 128 -5.41 3.71 5.59
CA THR A 128 -4.51 4.43 4.68
C THR A 128 -4.70 4.01 3.22
N VAL A 129 -4.77 2.71 2.93
CA VAL A 129 -5.06 2.22 1.57
C VAL A 129 -6.48 2.58 1.13
N LYS A 130 -7.46 2.55 2.04
CA LYS A 130 -8.83 3.00 1.76
C LYS A 130 -8.88 4.48 1.40
N ALA A 131 -8.09 5.34 2.08
CA ALA A 131 -7.97 6.75 1.75
C ALA A 131 -7.45 6.96 0.31
N PHE A 132 -6.30 6.37 -0.05
CA PHE A 132 -5.71 6.51 -1.39
C PHE A 132 -6.54 5.88 -2.53
N TYR A 133 -7.31 4.82 -2.21
CA TYR A 133 -8.22 4.23 -3.18
C TYR A 133 -9.47 5.10 -3.33
N HIS A 134 -10.11 5.47 -2.21
CA HIS A 134 -11.39 6.17 -2.17
C HIS A 134 -11.28 7.67 -1.89
N ASP A 135 -10.52 8.33 -2.77
CA ASP A 135 -10.35 9.78 -2.76
C ASP A 135 -11.09 10.44 -3.94
N PRO A 136 -12.40 10.73 -3.82
CA PRO A 136 -13.14 11.43 -4.87
C PRO A 136 -12.73 12.91 -5.04
N ASN A 137 -12.04 13.48 -4.05
CA ASN A 137 -11.73 14.90 -3.96
C ASN A 137 -10.24 15.21 -4.22
N HIS A 138 -9.41 14.18 -4.43
CA HIS A 138 -7.94 14.25 -4.59
C HIS A 138 -7.17 14.80 -3.37
N HIS A 139 -7.77 14.72 -2.17
CA HIS A 139 -7.20 15.20 -0.90
C HIS A 139 -5.92 14.43 -0.47
N TYR A 140 -5.87 13.12 -0.75
CA TYR A 140 -4.74 12.25 -0.43
C TYR A 140 -4.10 11.62 -1.67
N THR A 141 -4.62 11.80 -2.88
CA THR A 141 -4.06 11.18 -4.09
C THR A 141 -4.28 11.99 -5.37
N THR A 142 -3.21 12.58 -5.88
CA THR A 142 -3.15 13.39 -7.12
C THR A 142 -2.26 12.74 -8.19
N PRO A 143 -2.34 13.10 -9.49
CA PRO A 143 -3.42 13.81 -10.16
C PRO A 143 -4.66 12.92 -10.42
N ILE A 144 -4.56 11.61 -10.16
CA ILE A 144 -5.68 10.68 -10.22
C ILE A 144 -5.68 9.74 -9.01
N ASN A 145 -6.84 9.60 -8.36
CA ASN A 145 -7.06 8.54 -7.37
C ASN A 145 -6.92 7.15 -8.01
N SER A 146 -6.63 6.13 -7.20
CA SER A 146 -6.37 4.76 -7.70
C SER A 146 -7.58 4.08 -8.38
N CYS A 147 -8.78 4.67 -8.27
CA CYS A 147 -10.00 4.16 -8.90
C CYS A 147 -10.19 4.65 -10.33
N SER A 148 -9.78 5.88 -10.63
CA SER A 148 -9.84 6.48 -11.97
C SER A 148 -8.81 5.92 -12.94
N TRP A 149 -7.86 5.10 -12.47
CA TRP A 149 -6.78 4.50 -13.26
C TRP A 149 -7.19 3.78 -14.55
N HIS A 150 -8.39 3.21 -14.62
CA HIS A 150 -8.87 2.49 -15.82
C HIS A 150 -9.53 3.41 -16.86
N MET A 151 -9.67 4.70 -16.58
CA MET A 151 -10.10 5.70 -17.56
C MET A 151 -8.98 6.00 -18.57
N PRO A 152 -9.30 6.62 -19.72
CA PRO A 152 -8.30 7.32 -20.51
C PRO A 152 -7.52 8.29 -19.61
N ALA A 153 -6.23 8.50 -19.88
CA ALA A 153 -5.47 9.49 -19.15
C ALA A 153 -6.17 10.86 -19.30
N PRO A 154 -6.38 11.62 -18.21
CA PRO A 154 -6.67 13.04 -18.31
C PRO A 154 -5.59 13.69 -19.19
N ASN A 155 -5.90 14.81 -19.84
CA ASN A 155 -4.92 15.47 -20.70
C ASN A 155 -3.85 16.13 -19.81
N ASN A 156 -2.81 15.36 -19.45
CA ASN A 156 -1.90 15.58 -18.31
C ASN A 156 -1.45 17.03 -18.11
N ARG A 157 -1.26 17.79 -19.19
CA ARG A 157 -0.93 19.22 -19.13
C ARG A 157 -1.96 20.00 -18.33
N LYS A 158 -3.25 19.90 -18.65
CA LYS A 158 -4.29 20.69 -17.98
C LYS A 158 -4.32 20.47 -16.47
N PHE A 159 -4.17 19.22 -16.02
CA PHE A 159 -4.10 18.92 -14.58
C PHE A 159 -2.75 19.35 -13.96
N ALA A 160 -1.64 19.22 -14.67
CA ALA A 160 -0.34 19.69 -14.19
C ALA A 160 -0.27 21.21 -14.09
N ASP A 161 -0.91 21.92 -15.02
CA ASP A 161 -1.04 23.38 -15.04
C ASP A 161 -2.02 23.84 -13.93
N GLU A 162 -3.08 23.05 -13.63
CA GLU A 162 -3.98 23.27 -12.49
C GLU A 162 -3.28 23.03 -11.14
N LEU A 163 -2.51 21.95 -10.99
CA LEU A 163 -1.78 21.61 -9.76
C LEU A 163 -0.57 22.54 -9.52
N GLU A 164 0.07 23.07 -10.56
CA GLU A 164 1.10 24.11 -10.40
C GLU A 164 0.49 25.40 -9.82
N ASN A 165 -0.73 25.79 -10.22
CA ASN A 165 -1.43 26.90 -9.56
C ASN A 165 -1.74 26.59 -8.09
N GLU A 166 -2.10 25.36 -7.73
CA GLU A 166 -2.31 24.99 -6.31
C GLU A 166 -1.01 25.02 -5.50
N ILE A 167 0.12 24.54 -6.06
CA ILE A 167 1.45 24.56 -5.41
C ILE A 167 1.99 25.99 -5.27
N GLU A 168 1.75 26.87 -6.24
CA GLU A 168 2.09 28.30 -6.16
C GLU A 168 1.21 29.02 -5.11
N ASN A 169 -0.10 28.76 -5.05
CA ASN A 169 -0.98 29.35 -4.03
C ASN A 169 -0.70 28.82 -2.61
N HIS A 170 -0.28 27.55 -2.46
CA HIS A 170 0.09 26.99 -1.14
C HIS A 170 1.36 27.62 -0.54
N HIS A 171 2.18 28.34 -1.31
CA HIS A 171 3.26 29.16 -0.75
C HIS A 171 2.76 30.44 -0.04
N ASP A 172 1.54 30.90 -0.33
CA ASP A 172 0.96 32.13 0.22
C ASP A 172 -0.16 31.90 1.27
N GLN A 173 -0.61 30.66 1.50
CA GLN A 173 -1.77 30.34 2.37
C GLN A 173 -1.51 29.28 3.44
N ASP A 174 -0.66 29.61 4.43
CA ASP A 174 -0.63 28.93 5.73
C ASP A 174 -1.76 29.45 6.65
N GLN A 175 -2.99 28.99 6.39
CA GLN A 175 -4.12 29.14 7.33
C GLN A 175 -5.16 28.04 7.08
N GLY A 176 -5.16 27.03 7.95
CA GLY A 176 -5.87 25.77 7.71
C GLY A 176 -7.38 25.80 7.99
N ASP A 177 -8.17 25.26 7.06
CA ASP A 177 -9.59 24.94 7.26
C ASP A 177 -9.80 23.52 7.80
N ASN A 178 -10.86 23.33 8.60
CA ASN A 178 -11.09 22.07 9.31
C ASN A 178 -12.24 21.25 8.66
N ILE A 179 -11.89 20.11 8.08
CA ILE A 179 -12.86 19.12 7.57
C ILE A 179 -12.65 17.80 8.33
N ALA A 180 -13.45 17.57 9.37
CA ALA A 180 -13.49 16.29 10.08
C ALA A 180 -14.29 15.25 9.28
N VAL A 181 -13.79 14.02 9.16
CA VAL A 181 -14.42 12.94 8.38
C VAL A 181 -14.71 11.74 9.27
N GLN A 182 -15.86 11.79 9.93
CA GLN A 182 -16.29 10.80 10.92
C GLN A 182 -16.56 9.43 10.28
N LEU A 183 -15.85 8.39 10.73
CA LEU A 183 -15.87 7.04 10.15
C LEU A 183 -16.33 5.99 11.16
N GLU A 184 -17.65 5.77 11.24
CA GLU A 184 -18.24 4.70 12.06
C GLU A 184 -17.84 3.30 11.54
N VAL A 185 -17.47 2.41 12.48
CA VAL A 185 -17.24 0.98 12.23
C VAL A 185 -17.90 0.18 13.35
N GLN A 186 -18.83 -0.70 13.00
CA GLN A 186 -19.48 -1.61 13.95
C GLN A 186 -18.65 -2.89 14.09
N VAL A 187 -18.47 -3.35 15.32
CA VAL A 187 -17.71 -4.56 15.69
C VAL A 187 -18.68 -5.65 16.15
N ALA A 188 -18.36 -6.92 15.86
CA ALA A 188 -19.07 -8.08 16.38
C ALA A 188 -18.06 -9.15 16.84
N GLU A 189 -18.20 -9.63 18.08
CA GLU A 189 -17.33 -10.64 18.68
C GLU A 189 -17.84 -12.08 18.44
N LYS A 190 -16.92 -13.08 18.46
CA LYS A 190 -17.01 -14.24 19.37
C LYS A 190 -15.82 -15.22 19.31
N ILE A 191 -15.17 -15.40 20.47
CA ILE A 191 -14.83 -16.66 21.21
C ILE A 191 -15.27 -17.97 20.46
N ASP A 192 -14.50 -19.08 20.35
CA ASP A 192 -13.81 -19.81 21.44
C ASP A 192 -12.75 -20.90 21.02
N GLN A 193 -12.13 -21.53 22.05
CA GLN A 193 -11.06 -22.57 22.21
C GLN A 193 -10.93 -23.77 21.21
N GLY A 194 -9.77 -24.47 21.23
CA GLY A 194 -9.70 -25.92 20.91
C GLY A 194 -8.39 -26.64 20.49
N ASP A 195 -7.32 -26.64 21.30
CA ASP A 195 -6.26 -27.67 21.50
C ASP A 195 -5.42 -28.34 20.35
N ASP A 196 -4.31 -29.00 20.76
CA ASP A 196 -3.18 -29.51 19.95
C ASP A 196 -3.38 -30.87 19.23
N VAL A 197 -2.47 -31.20 18.30
CA VAL A 197 -1.48 -32.32 18.39
C VAL A 197 -0.54 -32.32 17.17
N ALA A 198 0.72 -32.73 17.35
CA ALA A 198 1.75 -32.82 16.30
C ALA A 198 2.15 -34.28 15.99
N ASP A 199 2.71 -34.53 14.80
CA ASP A 199 3.70 -35.59 14.61
C ASP A 199 4.65 -35.33 13.42
N HIS A 200 5.73 -36.10 13.34
CA HIS A 200 6.76 -36.13 12.29
C HIS A 200 6.61 -37.33 11.35
N VAL A 201 7.25 -37.28 10.17
CA VAL A 201 8.25 -38.25 9.67
C VAL A 201 8.59 -37.96 8.19
N SER A 202 9.81 -38.30 7.77
CA SER A 202 10.36 -38.06 6.43
C SER A 202 10.08 -39.21 5.44
N GLY A 203 10.22 -38.93 4.14
CA GLY A 203 10.08 -39.95 3.08
C GLY A 203 10.91 -39.61 1.84
N HIS A 204 11.48 -40.65 1.21
CA HIS A 204 12.40 -40.63 0.07
C HIS A 204 12.34 -42.03 -0.59
N THR A 205 12.40 -42.20 -1.91
CA THR A 205 12.43 -41.26 -3.06
C THR A 205 11.24 -41.60 -4.03
N ASP A 206 11.18 -41.41 -5.35
CA ASP A 206 12.11 -40.92 -6.39
C ASP A 206 11.39 -40.51 -7.70
N ASP A 207 12.21 -39.98 -8.63
CA ASP A 207 12.13 -40.06 -10.10
C ASP A 207 11.14 -39.23 -10.97
N VAL A 208 11.64 -38.93 -12.18
CA VAL A 208 11.02 -38.31 -13.37
C VAL A 208 10.18 -37.03 -13.17
N HIS A 209 10.79 -35.88 -13.46
CA HIS A 209 10.07 -34.65 -13.84
C HIS A 209 10.53 -34.16 -15.24
N PRO A 210 9.63 -33.80 -16.17
CA PRO A 210 10.02 -33.18 -17.44
C PRO A 210 10.78 -31.87 -17.21
N SER A 211 11.65 -31.50 -18.15
CA SER A 211 12.54 -30.33 -18.06
C SER A 211 11.77 -29.05 -17.70
N PHE A 212 11.85 -28.66 -16.44
CA PHE A 212 11.15 -27.50 -15.91
C PHE A 212 11.86 -26.23 -16.42
N GLN A 213 11.40 -25.70 -17.56
CA GLN A 213 11.74 -24.33 -17.95
C GLN A 213 10.97 -23.40 -16.98
N PRO A 214 11.64 -22.69 -16.06
CA PRO A 214 10.95 -21.82 -15.13
C PRO A 214 10.24 -20.72 -15.91
N ASP A 215 8.98 -20.42 -15.56
CA ASP A 215 8.29 -19.29 -16.19
C ASP A 215 8.95 -17.99 -15.71
N ILE A 216 9.75 -17.39 -16.60
CA ILE A 216 10.49 -16.16 -16.35
C ILE A 216 9.58 -14.97 -16.02
N PHE A 217 8.27 -15.10 -16.31
CA PHE A 217 7.24 -14.11 -15.99
C PHE A 217 6.57 -14.34 -14.62
N ASP A 218 6.90 -15.42 -13.89
CA ASP A 218 6.41 -15.67 -12.53
C ASP A 218 7.27 -14.91 -11.50
N PRO A 219 6.71 -13.91 -10.77
CA PRO A 219 7.47 -13.11 -9.81
C PRO A 219 8.02 -13.90 -8.63
N ARG A 220 7.54 -15.13 -8.39
CA ARG A 220 8.07 -16.02 -7.33
C ARG A 220 9.43 -16.63 -7.69
N MET A 221 9.82 -16.56 -8.96
CA MET A 221 11.11 -17.08 -9.46
C MET A 221 12.16 -15.98 -9.65
N TRP A 222 11.80 -14.70 -9.49
CA TRP A 222 12.64 -13.56 -9.91
C TRP A 222 13.98 -13.48 -9.19
N ASP A 223 14.04 -13.85 -7.91
CA ASP A 223 15.28 -13.91 -7.12
C ASP A 223 16.27 -15.00 -7.59
N SER A 224 15.84 -15.89 -8.50
CA SER A 224 16.63 -17.01 -9.05
C SER A 224 17.01 -16.87 -10.53
N LEU A 225 16.65 -15.74 -11.17
CA LEU A 225 16.91 -15.53 -12.60
C LEU A 225 18.37 -15.09 -12.85
N ASP A 226 19.00 -15.65 -13.87
CA ASP A 226 20.29 -15.14 -14.35
C ASP A 226 20.15 -13.82 -15.12
N SER A 227 21.26 -13.08 -15.27
CA SER A 227 21.25 -11.75 -15.88
C SER A 227 20.72 -11.71 -17.32
N LYS A 228 20.90 -12.76 -18.12
CA LYS A 228 20.37 -12.81 -19.50
C LYS A 228 18.86 -13.02 -19.49
N VAL A 229 18.34 -13.79 -18.53
CA VAL A 229 16.90 -13.96 -18.35
C VAL A 229 16.26 -12.69 -17.80
N ILE A 230 16.96 -11.95 -16.93
CA ILE A 230 16.56 -10.61 -16.49
C ILE A 230 16.51 -9.66 -17.70
N ASP A 231 17.51 -9.62 -18.57
CA ASP A 231 17.48 -8.80 -19.79
C ASP A 231 16.26 -9.11 -20.69
N ILE A 232 15.95 -10.39 -20.89
CA ILE A 232 14.78 -10.85 -21.65
C ILE A 232 13.46 -10.42 -20.98
N LEU A 233 13.39 -10.43 -19.65
CA LEU A 233 12.24 -9.94 -18.87
C LEU A 233 12.11 -8.41 -18.93
N LEU A 234 13.22 -7.67 -18.96
CA LEU A 234 13.25 -6.21 -19.09
C LEU A 234 12.90 -5.72 -20.50
N GLU A 235 13.19 -6.54 -21.53
CA GLU A 235 12.78 -6.36 -22.92
C GLU A 235 11.28 -6.64 -23.10
N LYS A 236 10.84 -7.86 -22.79
CA LYS A 236 9.48 -8.36 -23.12
C LYS A 236 8.42 -7.92 -22.11
N GLY A 237 8.83 -7.62 -20.87
CA GLY A 237 7.95 -7.28 -19.76
C GLY A 237 7.13 -8.47 -19.23
N PRO A 238 6.48 -8.33 -18.06
CA PRO A 238 5.61 -9.38 -17.53
C PRO A 238 4.43 -9.67 -18.47
N LYS A 239 4.24 -10.95 -18.83
CA LYS A 239 3.05 -11.40 -19.56
C LYS A 239 1.79 -11.00 -18.78
N ARG A 240 0.91 -10.24 -19.42
CA ARG A 240 -0.42 -9.92 -18.89
C ARG A 240 -1.42 -10.90 -19.47
N ASP A 241 -2.16 -11.60 -18.62
CA ASP A 241 -3.31 -12.38 -19.08
C ASP A 241 -4.44 -11.40 -19.49
N LEU A 242 -4.58 -11.21 -20.80
CA LEU A 242 -5.60 -10.33 -21.40
C LEU A 242 -6.98 -10.99 -21.46
N THR A 243 -7.11 -12.28 -21.11
CA THR A 243 -8.39 -13.01 -21.07
C THR A 243 -9.20 -12.73 -19.81
N ILE A 244 -8.63 -12.01 -18.83
CA ILE A 244 -9.28 -11.70 -17.56
C ILE A 244 -10.23 -10.51 -17.73
N GLU A 245 -11.53 -10.80 -17.86
CA GLU A 245 -12.58 -9.79 -17.70
C GLU A 245 -12.69 -9.41 -16.22
N LYS A 246 -12.43 -8.14 -15.94
CA LYS A 246 -12.59 -7.57 -14.59
C LYS A 246 -14.08 -7.37 -14.30
N GLY A 247 -14.50 -7.76 -13.09
CA GLY A 247 -15.88 -7.63 -12.66
C GLY A 247 -16.33 -6.17 -12.50
N SER A 248 -17.65 -5.99 -12.39
CA SER A 248 -18.25 -4.70 -12.02
C SER A 248 -17.63 -4.17 -10.73
N LYS A 249 -17.17 -2.93 -10.75
CA LYS A 249 -16.64 -2.22 -9.59
C LYS A 249 -17.64 -2.21 -8.44
N ASP A 250 -17.19 -2.49 -7.22
CA ASP A 250 -18.02 -2.33 -6.01
C ASP A 250 -18.14 -0.86 -5.57
N LYS A 251 -18.83 -0.61 -4.44
CA LYS A 251 -18.99 0.75 -3.88
C LYS A 251 -17.66 1.42 -3.48
N ILE A 252 -16.59 0.65 -3.33
CA ILE A 252 -15.22 1.14 -3.17
C ILE A 252 -14.34 0.81 -4.39
N CYS A 253 -14.96 0.88 -5.58
CA CYS A 253 -14.37 0.80 -6.93
C CYS A 253 -13.46 -0.41 -7.23
N ARG A 254 -13.44 -1.43 -6.36
CA ARG A 254 -12.59 -2.61 -6.55
C ARG A 254 -13.13 -3.43 -7.71
N SER A 255 -12.30 -3.58 -8.74
CA SER A 255 -12.58 -4.45 -9.91
C SER A 255 -12.02 -5.87 -9.76
N PHE A 256 -11.24 -6.10 -8.70
CA PHE A 256 -10.85 -7.43 -8.21
C PHE A 256 -11.52 -7.65 -6.84
N SER A 257 -12.42 -8.62 -6.78
CA SER A 257 -12.92 -9.14 -5.52
C SER A 257 -11.99 -10.24 -5.01
N SER A 258 -11.82 -10.37 -3.69
CA SER A 258 -11.23 -11.58 -3.11
C SER A 258 -12.06 -12.84 -3.38
N LYS A 259 -13.30 -12.69 -3.86
CA LYS A 259 -14.26 -13.78 -4.09
C LYS A 259 -14.32 -14.28 -5.54
N ALA A 260 -14.05 -13.45 -6.56
CA ALA A 260 -14.32 -13.82 -7.96
C ALA A 260 -13.57 -12.97 -9.02
N TYR A 261 -13.27 -13.60 -10.17
CA TYR A 261 -12.99 -12.94 -11.46
C TYR A 261 -13.38 -13.87 -12.64
N THR A 262 -13.59 -13.32 -13.83
CA THR A 262 -13.92 -14.11 -15.04
C THR A 262 -12.69 -14.26 -15.92
N ARG A 263 -12.44 -15.48 -16.41
CA ARG A 263 -11.43 -15.78 -17.43
C ARG A 263 -12.10 -16.25 -18.70
N ILE A 264 -11.68 -15.72 -19.86
CA ILE A 264 -12.07 -16.24 -21.17
C ILE A 264 -11.08 -17.36 -21.56
N LEU A 265 -11.59 -18.51 -21.98
CA LEU A 265 -10.77 -19.62 -22.48
C LEU A 265 -10.52 -19.47 -23.99
N GLU A 266 -9.54 -20.18 -24.54
CA GLU A 266 -9.15 -20.06 -25.96
C GLU A 266 -10.27 -20.47 -26.95
N ASN A 267 -11.24 -21.25 -26.49
CA ASN A 267 -12.47 -21.62 -27.22
C ASN A 267 -13.60 -20.55 -27.11
N GLY A 268 -13.38 -19.46 -26.38
CA GLY A 268 -14.34 -18.38 -26.14
C GLY A 268 -15.24 -18.55 -24.91
N GLU A 269 -15.14 -19.66 -24.17
CA GLU A 269 -15.97 -19.89 -22.97
C GLU A 269 -15.57 -18.95 -21.82
N LYS A 270 -16.57 -18.49 -21.05
CA LYS A 270 -16.37 -17.63 -19.87
C LYS A 270 -16.43 -18.43 -18.58
N PHE A 271 -15.29 -18.58 -17.92
CA PHE A 271 -15.17 -19.34 -16.68
C PHE A 271 -15.04 -18.41 -15.47
N LEU A 272 -16.00 -18.49 -14.53
CA LEU A 272 -16.01 -17.69 -13.31
C LEU A 272 -15.12 -18.34 -12.25
N ILE A 273 -13.89 -17.84 -12.08
CA ILE A 273 -12.96 -18.31 -11.06
C ILE A 273 -13.35 -17.67 -9.74
N LEU A 274 -14.14 -18.41 -8.94
CA LEU A 274 -14.35 -18.08 -7.54
C LEU A 274 -13.06 -18.35 -6.77
N LYS A 275 -12.42 -17.30 -6.25
CA LYS A 275 -11.40 -17.44 -5.22
C LYS A 275 -12.11 -17.83 -3.92
N GLN A 276 -12.19 -19.13 -3.66
CA GLN A 276 -12.29 -19.59 -2.28
C GLN A 276 -11.05 -19.10 -1.54
N LEU A 277 -11.23 -18.12 -0.66
CA LEU A 277 -10.36 -18.02 0.51
C LEU A 277 -10.57 -19.32 1.28
N LYS A 278 -9.64 -20.27 1.13
CA LYS A 278 -9.42 -21.25 2.18
C LYS A 278 -8.92 -20.46 3.38
N GLU A 279 -9.82 -20.18 4.30
CA GLU A 279 -9.48 -19.84 5.67
C GLU A 279 -8.70 -21.03 6.23
N TYR A 280 -7.38 -20.98 6.11
CA TYR A 280 -6.51 -21.75 6.98
C TYR A 280 -6.69 -21.16 8.38
N LYS A 281 -7.65 -21.72 9.11
CA LYS A 281 -7.72 -21.58 10.55
C LYS A 281 -6.53 -22.34 11.13
N GLY A 282 -5.60 -21.58 11.70
CA GLY A 282 -4.58 -21.98 12.66
C GLY A 282 -4.60 -20.95 13.78
#